data_AF-A0A2A5RPA7-F1
#
_entry.id   AF-A0A2A5RPA7-F1
#
_cell.length_a   1.000
_cell.length_b   1.000
_cell.length_c   1.000
_cell.angle_alpha   90.00
_cell.angle_beta   90.00
_cell.angle_gamma   90.00
#
_symmetry.space_group_name_H-M   'P 1'
#
loop_
_entity.id
_entity.type
_entity.pdbx_description
1 polymer ?
#
loop_
_entity_poly.entity_id
_entity_poly.type
_entity_poly.pdbx_seq_one_letter_code
_entity_poly.pdbx_strand_id
1 'polypeptide(L)'
;MMKNDEKKVAELKEIRATLKTKRITTIELAKQLHMDSANLSDYLFFRKFPTEQLISEIIDAIHKIELVVLIPEKEISKPHEEVQEFPIFSDDSETNSEEMNENMTSFEYSVTPLKLGDKIKNIRIKLSLSQEDLAALLKPPVAVDTVKFWENNFGVPLLDYCVQISDLGVVTLDWLLKD
;
A
#
# COMPACT_ATOMS: atom_id res chain seq x y z
N MET A 1 24.11 23.56 -29.60
CA MET A 1 23.93 23.25 -28.17
C MET A 1 22.71 22.36 -27.88
N MET A 2 21.65 22.36 -28.69
CA MET A 2 20.38 21.63 -28.43
C MET A 2 20.44 20.09 -28.47
N LYS A 3 21.43 19.48 -29.14
CA LYS A 3 21.53 18.01 -29.27
C LYS A 3 21.80 17.29 -27.94
N ASN A 4 22.36 17.99 -26.96
CA ASN A 4 22.74 17.39 -25.68
C ASN A 4 21.52 17.26 -24.73
N ASP A 5 20.55 18.16 -24.85
CA ASP A 5 19.34 18.14 -24.02
C ASP A 5 18.36 17.07 -24.48
N GLU A 6 18.27 16.83 -25.79
CA GLU A 6 17.46 15.73 -26.35
C GLU A 6 17.94 14.35 -25.90
N LYS A 7 19.27 14.15 -25.81
CA LYS A 7 19.85 12.91 -25.30
C LYS A 7 19.53 12.69 -23.82
N LYS A 8 19.67 13.72 -22.99
CA LYS A 8 19.34 13.67 -21.55
C LYS A 8 17.87 13.35 -21.31
N VAL A 9 16.99 13.91 -22.14
CA VAL A 9 15.55 13.62 -22.10
C VAL A 9 15.26 12.16 -22.46
N ALA A 10 16.01 11.59 -23.42
CA ALA A 10 15.89 10.17 -23.78
C ALA A 10 16.37 9.26 -22.64
N GLU A 11 17.51 9.56 -22.02
CA GLU A 11 18.06 8.81 -20.88
C GLU A 11 17.09 8.83 -19.68
N LEU A 12 16.50 9.98 -19.36
CA LEU A 12 15.50 10.09 -18.28
C LEU A 12 14.17 9.37 -18.60
N LYS A 13 13.83 9.19 -19.88
CA LYS A 13 12.70 8.35 -20.28
C LYS A 13 13.03 6.86 -20.05
N GLU A 14 14.24 6.45 -20.39
CA GLU A 14 14.71 5.08 -20.17
C GLU A 14 14.82 4.74 -18.68
N ILE A 15 15.33 5.66 -17.87
CA ILE A 15 15.35 5.56 -16.41
C ILE A 15 13.92 5.33 -15.87
N ARG A 16 12.94 6.13 -16.30
CA ARG A 16 11.54 5.95 -15.86
C ARG A 16 10.93 4.63 -16.31
N ALA A 17 11.22 4.18 -17.53
CA ALA A 17 10.80 2.88 -18.01
C ALA A 17 11.40 1.74 -17.16
N THR A 18 12.65 1.90 -16.76
CA THR A 18 13.38 0.95 -15.91
C THR A 18 12.80 0.92 -14.50
N LEU A 19 12.54 2.08 -13.89
CA LEU A 19 11.88 2.20 -12.58
C LEU A 19 10.50 1.52 -12.58
N LYS A 20 9.70 1.72 -13.64
CA LYS A 20 8.38 1.11 -13.78
C LYS A 20 8.46 -0.41 -13.93
N THR A 21 9.37 -0.89 -14.78
CA THR A 21 9.55 -2.33 -15.04
C THR A 21 10.07 -3.05 -13.79
N LYS A 22 11.04 -2.45 -13.09
CA LYS A 22 11.66 -3.01 -11.88
C LYS A 22 10.89 -2.71 -10.59
N ARG A 23 9.73 -2.03 -10.66
CA ARG A 23 8.91 -1.59 -9.52
C ARG A 23 9.70 -0.85 -8.43
N ILE A 24 10.73 -0.09 -8.83
CA ILE A 24 11.53 0.72 -7.91
C ILE A 24 10.76 2.01 -7.62
N THR A 25 10.50 2.30 -6.34
CA THR A 25 9.82 3.53 -5.95
C THR A 25 10.80 4.71 -6.01
N THR A 26 10.27 5.91 -6.28
CA THR A 26 11.08 7.15 -6.24
C THR A 26 11.66 7.38 -4.85
N ILE A 27 10.97 6.95 -3.79
CA ILE A 27 11.44 7.03 -2.41
C ILE A 27 12.70 6.17 -2.22
N GLU A 28 12.70 4.95 -2.73
CA GLU A 28 13.83 4.04 -2.58
C GLU A 28 15.06 4.53 -3.36
N LEU A 29 14.85 5.03 -4.57
CA LEU A 29 15.93 5.66 -5.35
C LEU A 29 16.46 6.92 -4.66
N ALA A 30 15.59 7.74 -4.08
CA ALA A 30 15.96 8.96 -3.38
C ALA A 30 16.83 8.69 -2.14
N LYS A 31 16.50 7.64 -1.37
CA LYS A 31 17.34 7.16 -0.25
C LYS A 31 18.74 6.78 -0.72
N GLN A 32 18.84 6.06 -1.84
CA GLN A 32 20.12 5.60 -2.36
C GLN A 32 21.01 6.75 -2.85
N LEU A 33 20.40 7.83 -3.33
CA LEU A 33 21.04 9.06 -3.79
C LEU A 33 21.22 10.12 -2.69
N HIS A 34 20.84 9.82 -1.44
CA HIS A 34 20.86 10.77 -0.32
C HIS A 34 20.20 12.12 -0.65
N MET A 35 19.13 12.11 -1.44
CA MET A 35 18.42 13.32 -1.83
C MET A 35 16.94 13.24 -1.47
N ASP A 36 16.30 14.40 -1.41
CA ASP A 36 14.87 14.46 -1.15
C ASP A 36 14.06 13.88 -2.32
N SER A 37 13.02 13.12 -1.97
CA SER A 37 12.14 12.44 -2.93
C SER A 37 11.40 13.40 -3.86
N ALA A 38 11.06 14.60 -3.38
CA ALA A 38 10.43 15.63 -4.21
C ALA A 38 11.44 16.22 -5.19
N ASN A 39 12.68 16.45 -4.75
CA ASN A 39 13.74 16.95 -5.63
C ASN A 39 14.10 15.93 -6.73
N LEU A 40 14.20 14.64 -6.40
CA LEU A 40 14.39 13.58 -7.40
C LEU A 40 13.23 13.55 -8.42
N SER A 41 11.99 13.69 -7.93
CA SER A 41 10.80 13.73 -8.78
C SER A 41 10.85 14.91 -9.75
N ASP A 42 11.31 16.08 -9.31
CA ASP A 42 11.45 17.25 -10.17
C ASP A 42 12.41 16.98 -11.36
N TYR A 43 13.47 16.20 -11.17
CA TYR A 43 14.37 15.81 -12.27
C TYR A 43 13.75 14.75 -13.19
N LEU A 44 13.08 13.74 -12.63
CA LEU A 44 12.43 12.67 -13.39
C LEU A 44 11.26 13.16 -14.25
N PHE A 45 10.55 14.20 -13.80
CA PHE A 45 9.42 14.80 -14.50
C PHE A 45 9.77 16.09 -15.26
N PHE A 46 11.07 16.33 -15.50
CA PHE A 46 11.57 17.48 -16.27
C PHE A 46 11.15 18.85 -15.74
N ARG A 47 10.85 18.96 -14.44
CA ARG A 47 10.64 20.25 -13.78
C ARG A 47 11.96 20.98 -13.55
N LYS A 48 13.06 20.22 -13.42
CA LYS A 48 14.45 20.71 -13.39
C LYS A 48 15.30 19.91 -14.37
N PHE A 49 16.30 20.56 -14.97
CA PHE A 49 17.27 19.89 -15.83
C PHE A 49 18.39 19.29 -14.97
N PRO A 50 18.58 17.96 -14.99
CA PRO A 50 19.67 17.35 -14.24
C PRO A 50 21.01 17.54 -14.96
N THR A 51 22.07 17.63 -14.16
CA THR A 51 23.46 17.62 -14.64
C THR A 51 23.83 16.20 -15.14
N GLU A 52 24.78 16.08 -16.06
CA GLU A 52 25.27 14.78 -16.57
C GLU A 52 25.79 13.86 -15.47
N GLN A 53 26.40 14.44 -14.43
CA GLN A 53 26.83 13.73 -13.23
C GLN A 53 25.64 13.08 -12.50
N LEU A 54 24.54 13.83 -12.34
CA LEU A 54 23.35 13.34 -11.64
C LEU A 54 22.65 12.21 -12.40
N ILE A 55 22.64 12.25 -13.74
CA ILE A 55 22.10 11.16 -14.55
C ILE A 55 22.92 9.88 -14.35
N SER A 56 24.24 10.02 -14.32
CA SER A 56 25.15 8.89 -14.07
C SER A 56 24.94 8.30 -12.68
N GLU A 57 24.81 9.16 -11.66
CA GLU A 57 24.51 8.74 -10.28
C GLU A 57 23.17 7.99 -10.17
N ILE A 58 22.13 8.43 -10.88
CA ILE A 58 20.82 7.75 -10.89
C ILE A 58 20.95 6.34 -11.50
N ILE A 59 21.71 6.19 -12.58
CA ILE A 59 21.94 4.88 -13.22
C ILE A 59 22.71 3.95 -12.27
N ASP A 60 23.77 4.45 -11.64
CA ASP A 60 24.56 3.69 -10.67
C ASP A 60 23.72 3.28 -9.45
N ALA A 61 22.85 4.17 -8.97
CA ALA A 61 21.93 3.88 -7.87
C ALA A 61 20.92 2.79 -8.24
N ILE A 62 20.41 2.77 -9.47
CA ILE A 62 19.52 1.71 -9.97
C ILE A 62 20.27 0.36 -10.03
N HIS A 63 21.51 0.35 -10.52
CA HIS A 63 22.34 -0.86 -10.53
C HIS A 63 22.67 -1.36 -9.12
N LYS A 64 22.90 -0.45 -8.18
CA LYS A 64 23.15 -0.82 -6.78
C LYS A 64 21.91 -1.43 -6.12
N ILE A 65 20.72 -0.88 -6.37
CA ILE A 65 19.46 -1.48 -5.91
C ILE A 65 19.27 -2.88 -6.51
N GLU A 66 19.62 -3.08 -7.77
CA GLU A 66 19.57 -4.39 -8.44
C GLU A 66 20.54 -5.42 -7.82
N LEU A 67 21.74 -4.99 -7.40
CA LEU A 67 22.70 -5.86 -6.73
C LEU A 67 22.28 -6.22 -5.30
N VAL A 68 21.62 -5.31 -4.58
CA VAL A 68 21.12 -5.56 -3.21
C VAL A 68 19.98 -6.58 -3.20
N VAL A 69 19.15 -6.63 -4.25
CA VAL A 69 18.05 -7.62 -4.37
C VAL A 69 18.57 -9.06 -4.52
N LEU A 70 19.84 -9.26 -4.88
CA LEU A 70 20.45 -10.60 -5.02
C LEU A 70 21.08 -11.14 -3.73
N ILE A 71 21.09 -10.38 -2.62
CA ILE A 71 21.60 -10.83 -1.32
C ILE A 71 20.43 -10.93 -0.34
N PRO A 72 19.97 -12.14 0.04
CA PRO A 72 18.95 -12.31 1.05
C PRO A 72 19.61 -12.32 2.44
N GLU A 73 19.78 -11.13 3.04
CA GLU A 73 20.07 -10.99 4.47
C GLU A 73 19.03 -9.99 5.02
N LYS A 74 17.89 -10.42 5.56
CA LYS A 74 17.70 -11.04 6.88
C LYS A 74 18.47 -10.31 7.97
N GLU A 75 17.89 -9.22 8.48
CA GLU A 75 18.11 -8.85 9.89
C GLU A 75 16.84 -8.22 10.49
N ILE A 76 16.20 -9.05 11.29
CA ILE A 76 15.21 -8.70 12.30
C ILE A 76 15.99 -8.13 13.47
N SER A 77 15.68 -6.92 13.92
CA SER A 77 15.94 -6.53 15.29
C SER A 77 14.77 -5.69 15.80
N LYS A 78 13.87 -6.37 16.54
CA LYS A 78 13.10 -5.73 17.63
C LYS A 78 14.09 -5.20 18.68
N PRO A 79 13.69 -4.23 19.54
CA PRO A 79 13.23 -4.68 20.86
C PRO A 79 12.03 -3.89 21.43
N HIS A 80 11.25 -4.63 22.23
CA HIS A 80 10.56 -4.26 23.50
C HIS A 80 9.68 -3.00 23.56
N GLU A 81 8.36 -3.16 23.71
CA GLU A 81 7.61 -3.25 25.00
C GLU A 81 7.38 -1.89 25.63
N GLU A 82 6.14 -1.39 25.49
CA GLU A 82 5.42 -0.72 26.57
C GLU A 82 3.93 -0.91 26.31
N VAL A 83 3.34 -1.85 27.05
CA VAL A 83 1.89 -2.06 27.14
C VAL A 83 1.39 -0.96 28.07
N GLN A 84 0.67 0.03 27.54
CA GLN A 84 -0.15 0.91 28.38
C GLN A 84 -1.50 0.22 28.62
N GLU A 85 -1.70 -0.15 29.88
CA GLU A 85 -2.94 -0.70 30.42
C GLU A 85 -4.11 0.27 30.14
N PHE A 86 -5.14 -0.19 29.42
CA PHE A 86 -6.41 0.52 29.35
C PHE A 86 -7.31 0.05 30.51
N PRO A 87 -7.88 0.96 31.31
CA PRO A 87 -8.75 0.60 32.41
C PRO A 87 -10.09 0.07 31.89
N ILE A 88 -10.50 -1.05 32.47
CA ILE A 88 -11.84 -1.63 32.37
C ILE A 88 -12.83 -0.63 32.98
N PHE A 89 -13.78 -0.14 32.20
CA PHE A 89 -14.96 0.53 32.73
C PHE A 89 -16.22 -0.17 32.21
N SER A 90 -16.93 -0.77 33.16
CA SER A 90 -18.25 -1.35 33.02
C SER A 90 -19.32 -0.25 33.13
N ASP A 91 -20.49 -0.58 32.59
CA ASP A 91 -21.83 -0.15 33.01
C ASP A 91 -22.48 1.10 32.37
N ASP A 92 -23.52 0.77 31.60
CA ASP A 92 -24.89 1.30 31.57
C ASP A 92 -25.26 2.76 31.21
N SER A 93 -26.31 2.80 30.38
CA SER A 93 -27.40 3.78 30.24
C SER A 93 -27.34 4.91 29.19
N GLU A 94 -28.26 4.74 28.23
CA GLU A 94 -29.14 5.68 27.52
C GLU A 94 -29.03 7.20 27.71
N THR A 95 -29.08 7.89 26.54
CA THR A 95 -29.65 9.25 26.27
C THR A 95 -28.94 10.44 26.93
N ASN A 96 -28.60 11.55 26.27
CA ASN A 96 -29.42 12.38 25.39
C ASN A 96 -28.51 13.35 24.59
N SER A 97 -29.05 13.86 23.50
CA SER A 97 -28.51 14.86 22.56
C SER A 97 -28.01 16.17 23.17
N GLU A 98 -26.94 16.76 22.63
CA GLU A 98 -26.98 18.02 21.86
C GLU A 98 -25.58 18.54 21.47
N GLU A 99 -25.49 18.91 20.18
CA GLU A 99 -24.68 19.99 19.59
C GLU A 99 -23.15 20.01 19.74
N MET A 100 -22.45 19.59 18.67
CA MET A 100 -21.30 20.36 18.19
C MET A 100 -21.39 20.54 16.68
N ASN A 101 -21.61 21.80 16.31
CA ASN A 101 -21.48 22.35 14.98
C ASN A 101 -19.99 22.39 14.61
N GLU A 102 -19.55 21.45 13.79
CA GLU A 102 -18.32 21.62 13.02
C GLU A 102 -18.66 21.56 11.55
N ASN A 103 -18.41 22.70 10.91
CA ASN A 103 -18.51 22.95 9.49
C ASN A 103 -17.43 22.11 8.77
N MET A 104 -17.66 20.80 8.73
CA MET A 104 -16.83 19.83 8.04
C MET A 104 -17.03 20.08 6.55
N THR A 105 -16.05 20.77 5.96
CA THR A 105 -15.92 20.93 4.53
C THR A 105 -16.07 19.55 3.91
N SER A 106 -17.21 19.34 3.27
CA SER A 106 -17.54 18.12 2.55
C SER A 106 -16.55 17.98 1.40
N PHE A 107 -15.40 17.37 1.69
CA PHE A 107 -14.75 16.55 0.70
C PHE A 107 -15.71 15.39 0.48
N GLU A 108 -16.42 15.46 -0.63
CA GLU A 108 -17.22 14.38 -1.16
C GLU A 108 -16.30 13.16 -1.27
N TYR A 109 -16.24 12.35 -0.21
CA TYR A 109 -15.79 10.98 -0.32
C TYR A 109 -16.76 10.38 -1.32
N SER A 110 -16.26 10.18 -2.54
CA SER A 110 -16.95 9.40 -3.56
C SER A 110 -17.54 8.18 -2.85
N VAL A 111 -18.87 8.14 -2.76
CA VAL A 111 -19.61 7.11 -2.04
C VAL A 111 -19.07 5.77 -2.51
N THR A 112 -18.33 5.06 -1.66
CA THR A 112 -17.71 3.78 -2.03
C THR A 112 -18.81 2.74 -2.15
N PRO A 113 -19.16 2.24 -3.35
CA PRO A 113 -19.92 1.02 -3.44
C PRO A 113 -18.90 -0.11 -3.52
N LEU A 114 -18.00 -0.21 -2.54
CA LEU A 114 -17.03 -1.30 -2.52
C LEU A 114 -17.82 -2.57 -2.23
N LYS A 115 -18.24 -3.30 -3.26
CA LYS A 115 -18.90 -4.62 -3.14
C LYS A 115 -17.92 -5.69 -2.64
N LEU A 116 -16.73 -5.29 -2.18
CA LEU A 116 -15.64 -6.17 -1.77
C LEU A 116 -16.09 -7.10 -0.64
N GLY A 117 -16.67 -6.55 0.41
CA GLY A 117 -17.19 -7.29 1.55
C GLY A 117 -18.27 -8.29 1.16
N ASP A 118 -19.17 -7.91 0.24
CA ASP A 118 -20.18 -8.81 -0.30
C ASP A 118 -19.54 -9.96 -1.10
N LYS A 119 -18.49 -9.68 -1.87
CA LYS A 119 -17.74 -10.72 -2.60
C LYS A 119 -17.01 -11.66 -1.64
N ILE A 120 -16.36 -11.13 -0.61
CA ILE A 120 -15.68 -11.93 0.42
C ILE A 120 -16.71 -12.84 1.12
N LYS A 121 -17.84 -12.27 1.53
CA LYS A 121 -18.95 -13.01 2.12
C LYS A 121 -19.50 -14.09 1.19
N ASN A 122 -19.66 -13.77 -0.10
CA ASN A 122 -20.11 -14.73 -1.11
C ASN A 122 -19.11 -15.89 -1.29
N ILE A 123 -17.80 -15.61 -1.29
CA ILE A 123 -16.76 -16.65 -1.34
C ILE A 123 -16.88 -17.56 -0.10
N ARG A 124 -16.99 -16.98 1.09
CA ARG A 124 -17.13 -17.73 2.34
C ARG A 124 -18.37 -18.63 2.33
N ILE A 125 -19.52 -18.11 1.90
CA ILE A 125 -20.78 -18.86 1.82
C ILE A 125 -20.67 -19.98 0.77
N LYS A 126 -20.07 -19.72 -0.39
CA LYS A 126 -19.85 -20.74 -1.43
C LYS A 126 -18.99 -21.90 -0.93
N LEU A 127 -18.00 -21.60 -0.09
CA LEU A 127 -17.14 -22.61 0.54
C LEU A 127 -17.76 -23.24 1.79
N SER A 128 -18.98 -22.83 2.19
CA SER A 128 -19.65 -23.28 3.42
C SER A 128 -18.81 -23.10 4.68
N LEU A 129 -18.00 -22.04 4.74
CA LEU A 129 -17.12 -21.73 5.87
C LEU A 129 -17.80 -20.79 6.86
N SER A 130 -17.53 -20.99 8.15
CA SER A 130 -17.84 -19.97 9.16
C SER A 130 -16.86 -18.79 9.08
N GLN A 131 -17.20 -17.67 9.72
CA GLN A 131 -16.27 -16.53 9.80
C GLN A 131 -14.99 -16.91 10.57
N GLU A 132 -15.13 -17.78 11.57
CA GLU A 132 -14.02 -18.36 12.34
C GLU A 132 -13.10 -19.22 11.46
N ASP A 133 -13.67 -20.10 10.64
CA ASP A 133 -12.89 -20.95 9.75
C ASP A 133 -12.13 -20.11 8.72
N LEU A 134 -12.79 -19.11 8.14
CA LEU A 134 -12.12 -18.21 7.19
C LEU A 134 -10.98 -17.45 7.88
N ALA A 135 -11.19 -16.95 9.09
CA ALA A 135 -10.18 -16.23 9.86
C ALA A 135 -8.96 -17.11 10.20
N ALA A 136 -9.19 -18.39 10.49
CA ALA A 136 -8.15 -19.37 10.79
C ALA A 136 -7.39 -19.88 9.54
N LEU A 137 -8.04 -19.88 8.37
CA LEU A 137 -7.43 -20.29 7.10
C LEU A 137 -6.43 -19.26 6.56
N LEU A 138 -6.58 -17.99 6.93
CA LEU A 138 -5.68 -16.91 6.52
C LEU A 138 -4.33 -17.00 7.22
N LYS A 139 -3.29 -16.50 6.53
CA LYS A 139 -1.91 -16.48 7.02
C LYS A 139 -1.36 -15.05 6.98
N PRO A 140 -1.02 -14.44 8.14
CA PRO A 140 -1.26 -14.96 9.48
C PRO A 140 -2.77 -15.04 9.82
N PRO A 141 -3.17 -15.88 10.79
CA PRO A 141 -4.56 -15.95 11.23
C PRO A 141 -5.03 -14.59 11.74
N VAL A 142 -6.29 -14.26 11.46
CA VAL A 142 -6.90 -12.99 11.86
C VAL A 142 -8.00 -13.20 12.89
N ALA A 143 -8.43 -12.13 13.54
CA ALA A 143 -9.59 -12.19 14.43
C ALA A 143 -10.90 -12.30 13.61
N VAL A 144 -11.89 -12.97 14.17
CA VAL A 144 -13.22 -13.13 13.56
C VAL A 144 -13.87 -11.77 13.30
N ASP A 145 -13.70 -10.83 14.24
CA ASP A 145 -14.19 -9.46 14.11
C ASP A 145 -13.56 -8.74 12.91
N THR A 146 -12.31 -9.03 12.59
CA THR A 146 -11.63 -8.47 11.41
C THR A 146 -12.29 -8.96 10.11
N VAL A 147 -12.61 -10.25 10.02
CA VAL A 147 -13.36 -10.80 8.88
C VAL A 147 -14.73 -10.16 8.77
N LYS A 148 -15.46 -10.03 9.89
CA LYS A 148 -16.76 -9.36 9.94
C LYS A 148 -16.67 -7.89 9.51
N PHE A 149 -15.61 -7.20 9.91
CA PHE A 149 -15.35 -5.81 9.52
C PHE A 149 -15.16 -5.67 8.00
N TRP A 150 -14.41 -6.60 7.39
CA TRP A 150 -14.24 -6.65 5.93
C TRP A 150 -15.53 -7.00 5.19
N GLU A 151 -16.29 -8.00 5.66
CA GLU A 151 -17.55 -8.41 5.04
C GLU A 151 -18.61 -7.29 5.04
N ASN A 152 -18.59 -6.41 6.04
CA ASN A 152 -19.50 -5.28 6.14
C ASN A 152 -18.98 -4.01 5.43
N ASN A 153 -17.88 -4.10 4.68
CA ASN A 153 -17.25 -2.98 3.98
C ASN A 153 -16.78 -1.82 4.88
N PHE A 154 -16.57 -2.09 6.18
CA PHE A 154 -16.02 -1.07 7.08
C PHE A 154 -14.51 -0.88 6.91
N GLY A 155 -13.83 -1.82 6.24
CA GLY A 155 -12.45 -1.65 5.81
C GLY A 155 -12.01 -2.67 4.78
N VAL A 156 -10.85 -2.41 4.19
CA VAL A 156 -10.27 -3.22 3.13
C VAL A 156 -9.17 -4.12 3.72
N PRO A 157 -9.17 -5.44 3.43
CA PRO A 157 -8.07 -6.31 3.83
C PRO A 157 -6.75 -5.87 3.17
N LEU A 158 -5.61 -6.20 3.81
CA LEU A 158 -4.31 -6.04 3.17
C LEU A 158 -4.22 -6.88 1.89
N LEU A 159 -3.37 -6.45 0.96
CA LEU A 159 -3.20 -7.10 -0.34
C LEU A 159 -2.94 -8.62 -0.22
N ASP A 160 -2.09 -9.02 0.73
CA ASP A 160 -1.76 -10.43 0.97
C ASP A 160 -2.99 -11.26 1.36
N TYR A 161 -3.92 -10.70 2.13
CA TYR A 161 -5.19 -11.35 2.45
C TYR A 161 -6.14 -11.35 1.26
N CYS A 162 -6.19 -10.28 0.48
CA CYS A 162 -6.98 -10.25 -0.75
C CYS A 162 -6.54 -11.34 -1.74
N VAL A 163 -5.22 -11.56 -1.88
CA VAL A 163 -4.67 -12.65 -2.70
C VAL A 163 -5.12 -14.01 -2.14
N GLN A 164 -4.94 -14.25 -0.85
CA GLN A 164 -5.35 -15.51 -0.21
C GLN A 164 -6.86 -15.78 -0.34
N ILE A 165 -7.69 -14.76 -0.13
CA ILE A 165 -9.15 -14.88 -0.28
C ILE A 165 -9.51 -15.15 -1.74
N SER A 166 -8.81 -14.52 -2.69
CA SER A 166 -9.02 -14.78 -4.12
C SER A 166 -8.63 -16.21 -4.51
N ASP A 167 -7.53 -16.72 -3.97
CA ASP A 167 -7.06 -18.10 -4.19
C ASP A 167 -8.05 -19.12 -3.59
N LEU A 168 -8.53 -18.88 -2.37
CA LEU A 168 -9.55 -19.70 -1.70
C LEU A 168 -10.85 -19.75 -2.51
N GLY A 169 -11.26 -18.59 -3.06
CA GLY A 169 -12.48 -18.47 -3.86
C GLY A 169 -12.34 -18.95 -5.31
N VAL A 170 -11.13 -19.33 -5.75
CA VAL A 170 -10.80 -19.64 -7.15
C VAL A 170 -11.27 -18.50 -8.08
N VAL A 171 -11.01 -17.26 -7.67
CA VAL A 171 -11.34 -16.04 -8.41
C VAL A 171 -10.09 -15.22 -8.66
N THR A 172 -10.13 -14.34 -9.66
CA THR A 172 -9.01 -13.42 -9.88
C THR A 172 -9.06 -12.27 -8.88
N LEU A 173 -7.89 -11.79 -8.47
CA LEU A 173 -7.77 -10.61 -7.61
C LEU A 173 -8.44 -9.37 -8.24
N ASP A 174 -8.35 -9.22 -9.57
CA ASP A 174 -9.04 -8.14 -10.30
C ASP A 174 -10.56 -8.23 -10.10
N TRP A 175 -11.14 -9.43 -10.22
CA TRP A 175 -12.57 -9.62 -9.97
C TRP A 175 -12.95 -9.29 -8.53
N LEU A 176 -12.11 -9.62 -7.56
CA LEU A 176 -12.34 -9.31 -6.16
C LEU A 176 -12.38 -7.80 -5.92
N LEU A 177 -11.44 -7.06 -6.50
CA LEU A 177 -11.23 -5.62 -6.25
C LEU A 177 -12.01 -4.66 -7.17
N LYS A 178 -12.61 -5.14 -8.26
CA LYS A 178 -13.27 -4.31 -9.29
C LYS A 178 -14.79 -4.21 -9.13
N ASP A 179 -15.38 -3.02 -9.21
CA ASP A 179 -16.82 -2.77 -8.97
C ASP A 179 -17.79 -3.07 -10.13
#